data_AF-A0A969S819-F1
#
_entry.id   AF-A0A969S819-F1
#
_cell.length_a   1.000
_cell.length_b   1.000
_cell.length_c   1.000
_cell.angle_alpha   90.00
_cell.angle_beta   90.00
_cell.angle_gamma   90.00
#
_symmetry.space_group_name_H-M   'P 1'
#
loop_
_entity.id
_entity.type
_entity.pdbx_description
1 polymer ?
#
loop_
_entity_poly.entity_id
_entity_poly.type
_entity_poly.pdbx_seq_one_letter_code
_entity_poly.pdbx_strand_id
1 'polypeptide(L)'
;MSTEIALGQLLAAFLVVDGTVGQLLDGDRSNDPSLYFTHIGANGDGADHVRLIGDNTFGFEDLVGGGDLDFDDIIVKATFV
;
A
#
# COMPACT_ATOMS: atom_id res chain seq x y z
N MET A 1 -16.95 -15.01 13.73
CA MET A 1 -17.26 -13.58 13.56
C MET A 1 -17.13 -13.29 12.07
N SER A 2 -18.19 -12.82 11.40
CA SER A 2 -17.99 -12.16 10.12
C SER A 2 -17.44 -10.77 10.41
N THR A 3 -16.27 -10.46 9.88
CA THR A 3 -15.74 -9.10 9.95
C THR A 3 -16.39 -8.33 8.81
N GLU A 4 -17.56 -7.75 9.08
CA GLU A 4 -18.19 -6.83 8.14
C GLU A 4 -17.44 -5.50 8.15
N ILE A 5 -17.34 -4.89 6.96
CA ILE A 5 -16.82 -3.53 6.84
C ILE A 5 -17.96 -2.58 7.12
N ALA A 6 -17.85 -1.82 8.21
CA ALA A 6 -18.85 -0.81 8.55
C ALA A 6 -18.96 0.24 7.44
N LEU A 7 -20.16 0.81 7.29
CA LEU A 7 -20.39 1.91 6.35
C LEU A 7 -19.41 3.07 6.63
N GLY A 8 -18.88 3.66 5.56
CA GLY A 8 -17.93 4.78 5.63
C GLY A 8 -16.48 4.39 5.88
N GLN A 9 -16.14 3.09 5.89
CA GLN A 9 -14.75 2.61 5.92
C GLN A 9 -14.23 2.43 4.49
N LEU A 10 -12.94 2.67 4.28
CA LEU A 10 -12.23 2.44 3.03
C LEU A 10 -11.22 1.30 3.20
N LEU A 11 -11.26 0.32 2.30
CA LEU A 11 -10.16 -0.63 2.14
C LEU A 11 -9.15 -0.04 1.16
N ALA A 12 -7.88 -0.02 1.58
CA ALA A 12 -6.77 0.43 0.78
C ALA A 12 -5.64 -0.61 0.85
N ALA A 13 -4.97 -0.81 -0.28
CA ALA A 13 -3.70 -1.51 -0.32
C ALA A 13 -2.56 -0.53 0.01
N PHE A 14 -1.49 -1.06 0.59
CA PHE A 14 -0.23 -0.36 0.83
C PHE A 14 0.94 -1.35 0.80
N LEU A 15 2.14 -0.84 0.55
CA LEU A 15 3.41 -1.58 0.59
C LEU A 15 4.22 -1.12 1.82
N VAL A 16 4.85 -2.07 2.51
CA VAL A 16 5.84 -1.81 3.55
C VAL A 16 7.22 -2.07 2.95
N VAL A 17 8.04 -1.03 2.86
CA VAL A 17 9.37 -1.12 2.22
C VAL A 17 10.41 -1.50 3.26
N ASP A 18 11.17 -2.56 2.99
CA ASP A 18 12.27 -3.06 3.82
C ASP A 18 11.94 -3.19 5.31
N GLY A 19 10.76 -3.75 5.59
CA GLY A 19 10.27 -3.87 6.95
C GLY A 19 8.99 -4.66 7.08
N THR A 20 8.34 -4.50 8.22
CA THR A 20 7.12 -5.24 8.57
C THR A 20 6.10 -4.31 9.19
N VAL A 21 4.82 -4.70 9.10
CA VAL A 21 3.75 -4.03 9.83
C VAL A 21 3.99 -4.07 11.35
N GLY A 22 4.70 -5.08 11.85
CA GLY A 22 5.03 -5.21 13.27
C GLY A 22 5.87 -4.04 13.80
N GLN A 23 6.83 -3.54 13.01
CA GLN A 23 7.67 -2.39 13.38
C GLN A 23 6.83 -1.12 13.56
N LEU A 24 5.86 -0.85 12.68
CA LEU A 24 4.94 0.30 12.81
C LEU A 24 4.06 0.24 14.07
N LEU A 25 3.85 -0.95 14.63
CA LEU A 25 2.94 -1.19 15.73
C LEU A 25 3.65 -1.40 17.08
N ASP A 26 4.98 -1.46 17.10
CA ASP A 26 5.76 -1.76 18.31
C ASP A 26 6.00 -0.54 19.21
N GLY A 27 5.76 0.68 18.70
CA GLY A 27 5.91 1.94 19.41
C GLY A 27 7.30 2.59 19.30
N ASP A 28 8.28 1.91 18.70
CA ASP A 28 9.62 2.41 18.43
C ASP A 28 9.68 3.11 17.06
N ARG A 29 9.33 4.41 17.07
CA ARG A 29 9.36 5.23 15.85
C ARG A 29 10.74 5.40 15.21
N SER A 30 11.82 4.97 15.86
CA SER A 30 13.17 5.06 15.26
C SER A 30 13.42 4.00 14.19
N ASN A 31 12.56 2.97 14.13
CA ASN A 31 12.67 1.86 13.20
C ASN A 31 11.49 1.75 12.21
N ASP A 32 10.59 2.75 12.19
CA ASP A 32 9.40 2.76 11.33
C ASP A 32 9.81 2.67 9.85
N PRO A 33 9.32 1.65 9.10
CA PRO A 33 9.62 1.53 7.67
C PRO A 33 8.88 2.57 6.84
N SER A 34 9.35 2.77 5.60
CA SER A 34 8.62 3.58 4.62
C SER A 34 7.37 2.85 4.12
N LEU A 35 6.33 3.62 3.86
CA LEU A 35 5.04 3.12 3.42
C LEU A 35 4.61 3.79 2.13
N TYR A 36 4.10 2.98 1.21
CA TYR A 36 3.51 3.45 -0.04
C TYR A 36 2.05 3.06 -0.10
N PHE A 37 1.19 4.04 -0.28
CA PHE A 37 -0.25 3.93 -0.24
C PHE A 37 -0.85 4.17 -1.64
N THR A 38 -2.05 3.61 -1.82
CA THR A 38 -2.97 3.96 -2.93
C THR A 38 -3.35 5.44 -3.00
N HIS A 39 -3.20 6.18 -1.91
CA HIS A 39 -3.54 7.60 -1.84
C HIS A 39 -2.26 8.41 -1.84
N ILE A 40 -1.96 9.08 -2.97
CA ILE A 40 -0.74 9.86 -3.17
C ILE A 40 -0.45 10.87 -2.03
N GLY A 41 -1.50 11.45 -1.44
CA GLY A 41 -1.35 12.40 -0.32
C GLY A 41 -0.81 11.79 0.98
N ALA A 42 -0.74 10.46 1.08
CA ALA A 42 -0.13 9.75 2.19
C ALA A 42 1.31 9.30 1.91
N ASN A 43 1.79 9.41 0.65
CA ASN A 43 3.14 9.03 0.27
C ASN A 43 4.11 10.19 0.58
N GLY A 44 5.09 9.94 1.44
CA GLY A 44 6.00 10.98 1.95
C GLY A 44 6.89 11.62 0.88
N ASP A 45 7.11 10.93 -0.24
CA ASP A 45 7.88 11.41 -1.40
C ASP A 45 7.00 12.05 -2.48
N GLY A 46 5.67 12.01 -2.32
CA GLY A 46 4.71 12.56 -3.27
C GLY A 46 4.61 11.80 -4.60
N ALA A 47 5.17 10.59 -4.69
CA ALA A 47 5.03 9.74 -5.86
C ALA A 47 3.80 8.82 -5.75
N ASP A 48 3.27 8.43 -6.91
CA ASP A 48 2.25 7.39 -6.98
C ASP A 48 2.96 6.03 -7.02
N HIS A 49 2.59 5.15 -6.09
CA HIS A 49 3.22 3.85 -5.93
C HIS A 49 2.24 2.68 -6.01
N VAL A 50 0.93 2.94 -6.02
CA VAL A 50 -0.07 1.88 -6.08
C VAL A 50 -1.22 2.32 -6.97
N ARG A 51 -1.41 1.62 -8.09
CA ARG A 51 -2.48 1.90 -9.05
C ARG A 51 -3.45 0.76 -9.17
N LEU A 52 -4.73 1.09 -9.34
CA LEU A 52 -5.73 0.14 -9.79
C LEU A 52 -5.58 -0.02 -11.31
N ILE A 53 -5.11 -1.18 -11.75
CA ILE A 53 -4.81 -1.50 -13.16
C ILE A 53 -5.85 -2.45 -13.77
N GLY A 54 -6.90 -2.82 -13.02
CA GLY A 54 -8.01 -3.65 -13.48
C GLY A 54 -8.98 -4.01 -12.35
N ASP A 55 -9.85 -4.99 -12.59
CA ASP A 55 -10.87 -5.46 -11.63
C ASP A 55 -10.25 -5.98 -10.33
N ASN A 56 -10.23 -5.13 -9.31
CA ASN A 56 -9.56 -5.35 -8.03
C ASN A 56 -8.09 -5.80 -8.18
N THR A 57 -7.43 -5.37 -9.25
CA THR A 57 -6.02 -5.65 -9.52
C THR A 57 -5.21 -4.39 -9.28
N PHE A 58 -4.23 -4.49 -8.38
CA PHE A 58 -3.34 -3.42 -7.96
C PHE A 58 -1.94 -3.68 -8.51
N GLY A 59 -1.35 -2.69 -9.19
CA GLY A 59 0.06 -2.65 -9.56
C GLY A 59 0.83 -1.74 -8.61
N PHE A 60 2.08 -2.07 -8.33
CA PHE A 60 2.92 -1.37 -7.36
C PHE A 60 4.28 -0.99 -7.94
N GLU A 61 4.84 0.10 -7.42
CA GLU A 61 6.25 0.53 -7.57
C GLU A 61 6.95 0.45 -6.21
N ASP A 62 8.08 -0.26 -6.09
CA ASP A 62 8.76 -0.49 -4.81
C ASP A 62 9.92 0.49 -4.52
N LEU A 63 10.29 1.32 -5.50
CA LEU A 63 11.37 2.31 -5.38
C LEU A 63 10.86 3.70 -5.02
N VAL A 64 11.61 4.40 -4.16
CA VAL A 64 11.37 5.80 -3.79
C VAL A 64 11.31 6.70 -5.02
N GLY A 65 10.34 7.62 -5.06
CA GLY A 65 10.11 8.51 -6.19
C GLY A 65 9.34 7.89 -7.35
N GLY A 66 8.85 6.65 -7.20
CA GLY A 66 7.96 5.98 -8.16
C GLY A 66 8.67 5.23 -9.28
N GLY A 67 9.94 4.85 -9.10
CA GLY A 67 10.65 3.95 -10.02
C GLY A 67 10.61 4.39 -11.49
N ASP A 68 10.23 3.48 -12.38
CA ASP A 68 10.07 3.73 -13.82
C ASP A 68 8.61 3.90 -14.25
N LEU A 69 7.66 3.80 -13.31
CA LEU A 69 6.24 4.14 -13.43
C LEU A 69 5.43 3.18 -14.32
N ASP A 70 5.83 1.92 -14.44
CA ASP A 70 5.08 0.87 -15.13
C ASP A 70 4.15 0.04 -14.21
N PHE A 71 4.34 0.13 -12.89
CA PHE A 71 3.55 -0.49 -11.83
C PHE A 71 3.51 -2.02 -11.88
N ASP A 72 4.58 -2.65 -12.39
CA ASP A 72 4.66 -4.10 -12.53
C ASP A 72 5.66 -4.80 -11.58
N ASP A 73 6.36 -4.06 -10.72
CA ASP A 73 7.22 -4.62 -9.66
C ASP A 73 6.45 -5.66 -8.81
N ILE A 74 5.20 -5.35 -8.48
CA ILE A 74 4.27 -6.28 -7.83
C ILE A 74 2.86 -6.09 -8.41
N ILE A 75 2.17 -7.21 -8.70
CA ILE A 75 0.75 -7.20 -9.12
C ILE A 75 -0.07 -8.08 -8.17
N VAL A 76 -1.12 -7.51 -7.58
CA VAL A 76 -2.02 -8.21 -6.63
C VAL A 76 -3.46 -8.11 -7.10
N LYS A 77 -4.16 -9.25 -7.22
CA LYS A 77 -5.61 -9.27 -7.42
C LYS A 77 -6.35 -9.71 -6.17
N ALA A 78 -7.24 -8.86 -5.66
CA ALA A 78 -8.13 -9.19 -4.55
C ALA A 78 -9.47 -9.74 -5.05
N THR A 79 -9.94 -10.83 -4.44
CA THR A 79 -11.24 -11.42 -4.74
C THR A 79 -12.01 -11.62 -3.43
N PHE A 80 -13.28 -11.25 -3.42
CA PHE A 80 -14.17 -11.37 -2.26
C PHE A 80 -15.29 -12.36 -2.58
N VAL A 81 -15.70 -13.14 -1.58
CA VAL A 81 -16.78 -14.15 -1.67
C VAL A 81 -17.95 -13.78 -0.77
#